data_AF-A0A3D2N526-F1
#
_entry.id   AF-A0A3D2N526-F1
#
_cell.length_a   1.000
_cell.length_b   1.000
_cell.length_c   1.000
_cell.angle_alpha   90.00
_cell.angle_beta   90.00
_cell.angle_gamma   90.00
#
_symmetry.space_group_name_H-M   'P 1'
#
loop_
_entity.id
_entity.type
_entity.pdbx_description
1 polymer ?
#
loop_
_entity_poly.entity_id
_entity_poly.type
_entity_poly.pdbx_seq_one_letter_code
_entity_poly.pdbx_strand_id
1 'polypeptide(L)'
;MNRIPALSLLADACGFFAGIWIKDLLFLLFGLVFAQNFGLRVNAVSVFGLTFTWNTDGTWTKGARKFSPLIQHSLIGRRNADGQYEKDHELLYSVVRTLVLAACTGIVLYVCNYPLRVCIWGVPGYSELFIGWLCFGLCWMVLQSVGIMIYVYGISMRRLGGYVRQITRRMRQGESLSAMGLQPLDTLPYKNPGKPERLLYLCLYLTMLLLEERTNELKAPTEQLAACMTQEQFLLPETLAYYWMVFYYSRYELNPAAAQAYLSRCASAIYQDKDANARRVLAYYAFGTERDPVRTRKYLDEAWEALDRFSSGEERELERRLLQELEWHLQQQKA
;
A
#
# COMPACT_ATOMS: atom_id res chain seq x y z
N MET A 1 -7.07 6.93 53.05
CA MET A 1 -6.46 6.82 51.70
C MET A 1 -6.86 5.47 51.12
N ASN A 2 -7.82 5.48 50.20
CA ASN A 2 -8.38 4.28 49.59
C ASN A 2 -7.36 3.68 48.62
N ARG A 3 -6.74 2.56 48.99
CA ARG A 3 -6.05 1.70 48.02
C ARG A 3 -7.13 1.14 47.11
N ILE A 4 -7.35 1.75 45.95
CA ILE A 4 -8.06 1.08 44.85
C ILE A 4 -7.28 -0.23 44.61
N PRO A 5 -7.86 -1.41 44.87
CA PRO A 5 -7.12 -2.65 44.81
C PRO A 5 -6.70 -2.89 43.37
N ALA A 6 -5.43 -3.23 43.12
CA ALA A 6 -4.89 -3.47 41.78
C ALA A 6 -5.74 -4.39 40.90
N LEU A 7 -6.56 -5.25 41.51
CA LEU A 7 -7.54 -6.12 40.86
C LEU A 7 -8.66 -5.37 40.11
N SER A 8 -9.12 -4.21 40.57
CA SER A 8 -10.13 -3.43 39.83
C SER A 8 -9.53 -2.82 38.57
N LEU A 9 -8.32 -2.26 38.66
CA LEU A 9 -7.58 -1.74 37.50
C LEU A 9 -7.29 -2.83 36.46
N LEU A 10 -6.98 -4.05 36.91
CA LEU A 10 -6.82 -5.20 36.02
C LEU A 10 -8.13 -5.59 35.33
N ALA A 11 -9.24 -5.63 36.07
CA ALA A 11 -10.56 -5.93 35.50
C ALA A 11 -10.96 -4.89 34.43
N ASP A 12 -10.71 -3.60 34.71
CA ASP A 12 -10.98 -2.50 33.80
C ASP A 12 -10.17 -2.61 32.50
N ALA A 13 -8.85 -2.79 32.62
CA ALA A 13 -7.95 -2.95 31.49
C ALA A 13 -8.31 -4.19 30.66
N CYS A 14 -8.53 -5.34 31.31
CA CYS A 14 -8.90 -6.58 30.64
C CYS A 14 -10.23 -6.45 29.89
N GLY A 15 -11.24 -5.80 30.47
CA GLY A 15 -12.53 -5.56 29.83
C GLY A 15 -12.37 -4.74 28.55
N PHE A 16 -11.63 -3.63 28.63
CA PHE A 16 -11.38 -2.78 27.47
C PHE A 16 -10.60 -3.50 26.35
N PHE A 17 -9.51 -4.21 26.69
CA PHE A 17 -8.72 -4.97 25.71
C PHE A 17 -9.50 -6.14 25.10
N ALA A 18 -10.35 -6.81 25.89
CA ALA A 18 -11.25 -7.83 25.36
C ALA A 18 -12.18 -7.25 24.28
N GLY A 19 -12.70 -6.04 24.47
CA GLY A 19 -13.49 -5.34 23.45
C GLY A 19 -12.71 -5.11 22.15
N ILE A 20 -11.44 -4.72 22.24
CA ILE A 20 -10.55 -4.54 21.08
C ILE A 20 -10.35 -5.88 20.34
N TRP A 21 -10.03 -6.95 21.06
CA TRP A 21 -9.80 -8.26 20.46
C TRP A 21 -11.06 -8.85 19.82
N ILE A 22 -12.22 -8.70 20.47
CA ILE A 22 -13.50 -9.12 19.89
C ILE A 22 -13.76 -8.38 18.58
N LYS A 23 -13.55 -7.05 18.54
CA LYS A 23 -13.69 -6.27 17.30
C LYS A 23 -12.73 -6.76 16.21
N ASP A 24 -11.45 -6.95 16.52
CA ASP A 24 -10.48 -7.40 15.51
C ASP A 24 -10.82 -8.80 14.97
N LEU A 25 -11.25 -9.72 15.85
CA LEU A 25 -11.69 -11.05 15.48
C LEU A 25 -12.93 -11.00 14.59
N LEU A 26 -13.94 -10.19 14.96
CA LEU A 26 -15.15 -9.99 14.15
C LEU A 26 -14.79 -9.43 12.78
N PHE A 27 -13.89 -8.46 12.70
CA PHE A 27 -13.46 -7.91 11.41
C PHE A 27 -12.69 -8.93 10.56
N LEU A 28 -11.85 -9.75 11.17
CA LEU A 28 -11.14 -10.82 10.47
C LEU A 28 -12.13 -11.86 9.93
N LEU A 29 -13.07 -12.33 10.76
CA LEU A 29 -14.10 -13.30 10.35
C LEU A 29 -14.98 -12.72 9.25
N PHE A 30 -15.41 -11.47 9.38
CA PHE A 30 -16.17 -10.79 8.35
C PHE A 30 -15.38 -10.67 7.04
N GLY A 31 -14.09 -10.34 7.12
CA GLY A 31 -13.21 -10.27 5.96
C GLY A 31 -13.01 -11.63 5.27
N LEU A 32 -12.86 -12.71 6.05
CA LEU A 32 -12.71 -14.05 5.50
C LEU A 32 -13.97 -14.55 4.79
N VAL A 33 -15.16 -14.25 5.33
CA VAL A 33 -16.43 -14.76 4.82
C VAL A 33 -17.01 -13.86 3.72
N PHE A 34 -16.99 -12.54 3.92
CA PHE A 34 -17.77 -11.61 3.09
C PHE A 34 -16.94 -10.74 2.16
N ALA A 35 -15.62 -10.57 2.35
CA ALA A 35 -14.82 -9.68 1.49
C ALA A 35 -14.90 -10.06 0.00
N GLN A 36 -15.02 -11.36 -0.29
CA GLN A 36 -15.16 -11.87 -1.66
C GLN A 36 -16.40 -11.32 -2.38
N ASN A 37 -17.50 -11.09 -1.66
CA ASN A 37 -18.73 -10.51 -2.23
C ASN A 37 -18.56 -9.04 -2.64
N PHE A 38 -17.48 -8.39 -2.22
CA PHE A 38 -17.15 -7.01 -2.55
C PHE A 38 -15.96 -6.90 -3.51
N GLY A 39 -15.54 -8.00 -4.15
CA GLY A 39 -14.38 -8.03 -5.04
C GLY A 39 -13.05 -7.94 -4.31
N LEU A 40 -13.02 -8.27 -3.01
CA LEU A 40 -11.84 -8.19 -2.15
C LEU A 40 -11.43 -9.58 -1.65
N ARG A 41 -10.16 -9.72 -1.29
CA ARG A 41 -9.61 -10.94 -0.68
C ARG A 41 -8.65 -10.60 0.45
N VAL A 42 -8.67 -11.40 1.51
CA VAL A 42 -7.66 -11.31 2.58
C VAL A 42 -6.29 -11.71 2.02
N ASN A 43 -5.36 -10.76 2.06
CA ASN A 43 -3.99 -10.93 1.60
C ASN A 43 -3.03 -11.25 2.74
N ALA A 44 -3.23 -10.64 3.90
CA ALA A 44 -2.39 -10.92 5.05
C ALA A 44 -3.20 -10.92 6.33
N VAL A 45 -2.78 -11.75 7.28
CA VAL A 45 -3.29 -11.79 8.65
C VAL A 45 -2.10 -11.77 9.59
N SER A 46 -2.05 -10.83 10.52
CA SER A 46 -1.04 -10.72 11.56
C SER A 46 -1.68 -10.85 12.93
N VAL A 47 -1.23 -11.84 13.70
CA VAL A 47 -1.69 -12.13 15.05
C VAL A 47 -0.47 -12.13 15.98
N PHE A 48 -0.40 -11.17 16.89
CA PHE A 48 0.71 -11.07 17.88
C PHE A 48 2.12 -11.05 17.25
N GLY A 49 2.26 -10.44 16.06
CA GLY A 49 3.52 -10.37 15.31
C GLY A 49 3.78 -11.57 14.38
N LEU A 50 3.01 -12.66 14.48
CA LEU A 50 3.03 -13.74 13.49
C LEU A 50 2.20 -13.30 12.29
N THR A 51 2.83 -13.14 11.13
CA THR A 51 2.17 -12.71 9.90
C THR A 51 2.05 -13.89 8.93
N PHE A 52 0.86 -14.06 8.37
CA PHE A 52 0.56 -14.98 7.28
C PHE A 52 0.22 -14.15 6.05
N THR A 53 0.92 -14.35 4.94
CA THR A 53 0.72 -13.63 3.67
C THR A 53 0.32 -14.61 2.58
N TRP A 54 -0.71 -14.26 1.82
CA TRP A 54 -1.17 -15.02 0.66
C TRP A 54 -0.32 -14.63 -0.55
N ASN A 55 0.48 -15.56 -1.06
CA ASN A 55 1.27 -15.33 -2.25
C ASN A 55 0.42 -15.46 -3.52
N THR A 56 0.92 -14.86 -4.60
CA THR A 56 0.37 -15.03 -5.96
C THR A 56 0.29 -16.49 -6.38
N ASP A 57 1.19 -17.33 -5.87
CA ASP A 57 1.30 -18.75 -6.19
C ASP A 57 0.24 -19.62 -5.47
N GLY A 58 -0.71 -18.98 -4.77
CA GLY A 58 -1.82 -19.66 -4.12
C GLY A 58 -1.47 -20.29 -2.77
N THR A 59 -0.33 -19.94 -2.19
CA THR A 59 0.16 -20.50 -0.92
C THR A 59 0.24 -19.44 0.17
N TRP A 60 -0.01 -19.85 1.42
CA TRP A 60 0.24 -19.01 2.59
C TRP A 60 1.71 -19.12 3.00
N THR A 61 2.39 -17.98 3.08
CA THR A 61 3.74 -17.88 3.63
C THR A 61 3.69 -17.33 5.06
N LYS A 62 4.50 -17.92 5.93
CA LYS A 62 4.64 -17.48 7.32
C LYS A 62 5.83 -16.53 7.44
N GLY A 63 5.62 -15.42 8.12
CA GLY A 63 6.64 -14.45 8.50
C GLY A 63 6.49 -13.99 9.93
N ALA A 64 7.49 -13.26 10.42
CA ALA A 64 7.46 -12.61 11.73
C ALA A 64 7.69 -11.12 11.56
N ARG A 65 6.89 -10.30 12.24
CA ARG A 65 7.04 -8.85 12.36
C ARG A 65 7.17 -8.46 13.83
N LYS A 66 7.46 -7.17 14.10
CA LYS A 66 7.44 -6.63 15.47
C LYS A 66 6.11 -6.98 16.15
N PHE A 67 6.20 -7.38 17.42
CA PHE A 67 5.02 -7.72 18.22
C PHE A 67 4.01 -6.58 18.20
N SER A 68 2.74 -6.94 17.98
CA SER A 68 1.60 -6.04 18.05
C SER A 68 0.48 -6.75 18.80
N PRO A 69 -0.13 -6.13 19.83
CA PRO A 69 -1.23 -6.75 20.58
C PRO A 69 -2.55 -6.82 19.77
N LEU A 70 -2.54 -6.33 18.53
CA LEU A 70 -3.71 -6.24 17.66
C LEU A 70 -3.72 -7.37 16.63
N ILE A 71 -4.92 -7.85 16.31
CA ILE A 71 -5.11 -8.73 15.15
C ILE A 71 -5.34 -7.84 13.93
N GLN A 72 -4.39 -7.85 13.00
CA GLN A 72 -4.43 -7.03 11.80
C GLN A 72 -4.67 -7.92 10.58
N HIS A 73 -5.50 -7.47 9.65
CA HIS A 73 -5.60 -8.10 8.34
C HIS A 73 -5.59 -7.05 7.24
N SER A 74 -5.05 -7.42 6.09
CA SER A 74 -5.06 -6.59 4.89
C SER A 74 -5.92 -7.24 3.82
N LEU A 75 -6.64 -6.40 3.09
CA LEU A 75 -7.45 -6.80 1.94
C LEU A 75 -6.79 -6.29 0.67
N ILE A 76 -6.89 -7.07 -0.40
CA ILE A 76 -6.50 -6.67 -1.75
C ILE A 76 -7.67 -6.91 -2.70
N GLY A 77 -7.69 -6.21 -3.84
CA GLY A 77 -8.62 -6.52 -4.93
C GLY A 77 -8.44 -7.97 -5.40
N ARG A 78 -9.54 -8.65 -5.66
CA ARG A 78 -9.56 -10.00 -6.21
C ARG A 78 -9.26 -9.96 -7.70
N ARG A 79 -8.58 -11.00 -8.21
CA ARG A 79 -8.42 -11.22 -9.66
C ARG A 79 -9.38 -12.31 -10.14
N ASN A 80 -9.95 -12.11 -11.32
CA ASN A 80 -10.82 -13.05 -12.04
C ASN A 80 -9.97 -14.20 -12.61
N ALA A 81 -10.62 -15.22 -13.20
CA ALA A 81 -9.95 -16.30 -13.91
C ALA A 81 -9.04 -15.78 -15.05
N ASP A 82 -9.42 -14.66 -15.67
CA ASP A 82 -8.67 -14.00 -16.74
C ASP A 82 -7.54 -13.09 -16.23
N GLY A 83 -7.26 -13.10 -14.92
CA GLY A 83 -6.18 -12.31 -14.30
C GLY A 83 -6.48 -10.82 -14.12
N GLN A 84 -7.63 -10.33 -14.59
CA GLN A 84 -8.09 -8.95 -14.40
C GLN A 84 -8.62 -8.73 -12.97
N TYR A 85 -8.53 -7.51 -12.43
CA TYR A 85 -9.07 -7.20 -11.12
C TYR A 85 -10.59 -7.03 -11.15
N GLU A 86 -11.31 -7.66 -10.22
CA GLU A 86 -12.73 -7.42 -9.98
C GLU A 86 -12.95 -5.98 -9.51
N LYS A 87 -14.12 -5.42 -9.81
CA LYS A 87 -14.51 -4.10 -9.30
C LYS A 87 -14.65 -4.17 -7.78
N ASP A 88 -13.73 -3.51 -7.07
CA ASP A 88 -13.71 -3.47 -5.62
C ASP A 88 -14.69 -2.44 -5.05
N HIS A 89 -15.45 -2.87 -4.06
CA HIS A 89 -16.44 -2.03 -3.37
C HIS A 89 -15.97 -1.69 -1.95
N GLU A 90 -14.73 -1.18 -1.83
CA GLU A 90 -14.06 -0.91 -0.53
C GLU A 90 -14.89 -0.04 0.43
N LEU A 91 -15.55 1.00 -0.08
CA LEU A 91 -16.41 1.87 0.73
C LEU A 91 -17.62 1.11 1.25
N LEU A 92 -18.33 0.39 0.37
CA LEU A 92 -19.50 -0.40 0.76
C LEU A 92 -19.12 -1.48 1.77
N TYR A 93 -18.01 -2.19 1.53
CA TYR A 93 -17.44 -3.14 2.47
C TYR A 93 -17.16 -2.49 3.84
N SER A 94 -16.55 -1.30 3.85
CA SER A 94 -16.26 -0.56 5.09
C SER A 94 -17.53 -0.16 5.85
N VAL A 95 -18.57 0.29 5.12
CA VAL A 95 -19.88 0.64 5.69
C VAL A 95 -20.55 -0.59 6.29
N VAL A 96 -20.70 -1.67 5.52
CA VAL A 96 -21.37 -2.90 5.97
C VAL A 96 -20.63 -3.51 7.16
N ARG A 97 -19.29 -3.58 7.11
CA ARG A 97 -18.46 -4.08 8.23
C ARG A 97 -18.68 -3.25 9.50
N THR A 98 -18.81 -1.93 9.37
CA THR A 98 -19.06 -1.04 10.52
C THR A 98 -20.47 -1.23 11.08
N LEU A 99 -21.48 -1.42 10.22
CA LEU A 99 -22.84 -1.73 10.63
C LEU A 99 -22.94 -3.07 11.36
N VAL A 100 -22.24 -4.10 10.87
CA VAL A 100 -22.17 -5.41 11.53
C VAL A 100 -21.54 -5.29 12.91
N LEU A 101 -20.45 -4.53 13.05
CA LEU A 101 -19.86 -4.26 14.36
C LEU A 101 -20.84 -3.54 15.29
N ALA A 102 -21.53 -2.51 14.79
CA ALA A 102 -22.53 -1.79 15.58
C ALA A 102 -23.67 -2.71 16.04
N ALA A 103 -24.15 -3.60 15.17
CA ALA A 103 -25.18 -4.58 15.50
C ALA A 103 -24.68 -5.59 16.55
N CYS A 104 -23.48 -6.15 16.38
CA CYS A 104 -22.86 -7.05 17.36
C CYS A 104 -22.67 -6.36 18.71
N THR A 105 -22.18 -5.12 18.73
CA THR A 105 -22.05 -4.31 19.94
C THR A 105 -23.42 -4.08 20.59
N GLY A 106 -24.46 -3.78 19.81
CA GLY A 106 -25.83 -3.64 20.31
C GLY A 106 -26.38 -4.91 20.96
N ILE A 107 -26.10 -6.08 20.38
CA ILE A 107 -26.47 -7.39 20.95
C ILE A 107 -25.73 -7.62 22.26
N VAL A 108 -24.41 -7.39 22.31
CA VAL A 108 -23.63 -7.54 23.54
C VAL A 108 -24.15 -6.60 24.63
N LEU A 109 -24.38 -5.34 24.31
CA LEU A 109 -24.97 -4.37 25.23
C LEU A 109 -26.32 -4.85 25.75
N TYR A 110 -27.20 -5.36 24.89
CA TYR A 110 -28.52 -5.85 25.27
C TYR A 110 -28.45 -7.07 26.21
N VAL A 111 -27.63 -8.07 25.87
CA VAL A 111 -27.44 -9.28 26.69
C VAL A 111 -26.79 -8.94 28.03
N CYS A 112 -25.78 -8.06 28.03
CA CYS A 112 -25.10 -7.59 29.24
C CYS A 112 -25.92 -6.57 30.05
N ASN A 113 -26.99 -5.99 29.48
CA ASN A 113 -27.90 -5.08 30.18
C ASN A 113 -28.63 -5.78 31.34
N TYR A 114 -28.97 -7.06 31.17
CA TYR A 114 -29.69 -7.85 32.18
C TYR A 114 -28.92 -7.98 33.51
N PRO A 115 -27.64 -8.43 33.53
CA PRO A 115 -26.84 -8.45 34.76
C PRO A 115 -26.48 -7.05 35.28
N LEU A 116 -26.27 -6.06 34.40
CA LEU A 116 -25.99 -4.69 34.82
C LEU A 116 -27.17 -4.05 35.56
N ARG A 117 -28.42 -4.28 35.12
CA ARG A 117 -29.63 -3.75 35.78
C ARG A 117 -29.91 -4.36 37.15
N VAL A 118 -29.57 -5.63 37.35
CA VAL A 118 -29.75 -6.32 38.64
C VAL A 118 -28.81 -5.76 39.73
N CYS A 119 -27.67 -5.16 39.33
CA CYS A 119 -26.66 -4.63 40.27
C CYS A 119 -26.71 -3.10 40.50
N ILE A 120 -27.61 -2.33 39.87
CA ILE A 120 -27.70 -0.86 40.08
C ILE A 120 -28.04 -0.49 41.55
N TRP A 121 -28.42 -1.48 42.36
CA TRP A 121 -28.75 -1.33 43.78
C TRP A 121 -27.63 -1.79 44.75
N GLY A 122 -26.42 -2.13 44.26
CA GLY A 122 -25.31 -2.61 45.08
C GLY A 122 -23.92 -2.15 44.60
N VAL A 123 -22.88 -2.39 45.42
CA VAL A 123 -21.47 -2.12 45.04
C VAL A 123 -21.07 -3.10 43.93
N PRO A 124 -20.64 -2.61 42.74
CA PRO A 124 -20.34 -3.49 41.61
C PRO A 124 -19.13 -4.38 41.92
N GLY A 125 -19.28 -5.68 41.68
CA GLY A 125 -18.17 -6.63 41.71
C GLY A 125 -17.20 -6.43 40.53
N TYR A 126 -16.08 -7.16 40.56
CA TYR A 126 -15.06 -7.11 39.50
C TYR A 126 -15.60 -7.57 38.13
N SER A 127 -16.58 -8.48 38.11
CA SER A 127 -17.25 -8.94 36.89
C SER A 127 -18.03 -7.82 36.20
N GLU A 128 -18.71 -6.98 36.97
CA GLU A 128 -19.54 -5.90 36.47
C GLU A 128 -18.67 -4.76 35.93
N LEU A 129 -17.54 -4.49 36.60
CA LEU A 129 -16.51 -3.58 36.09
C LEU A 129 -15.96 -4.07 34.75
N PHE A 130 -15.58 -5.36 34.66
CA PHE A 130 -15.11 -5.96 33.41
C PHE A 130 -16.14 -5.84 32.29
N ILE A 131 -17.41 -6.19 32.55
CA ILE A 131 -18.50 -6.12 31.56
C ILE A 131 -18.77 -4.66 31.13
N GLY A 132 -18.74 -3.72 32.08
CA GLY A 132 -18.90 -2.29 31.80
C GLY A 132 -17.81 -1.78 30.86
N TRP A 133 -16.54 -2.09 31.15
CA TRP A 133 -15.40 -1.70 30.30
C TRP A 133 -15.34 -2.43 28.97
N LEU A 134 -15.80 -3.68 28.91
CA LEU A 134 -16.01 -4.41 27.66
C LEU A 134 -17.02 -3.70 26.76
N CYS A 135 -18.18 -3.34 27.31
CA CYS A 135 -19.21 -2.61 26.60
C CYS A 135 -18.72 -1.24 26.14
N PHE A 136 -18.03 -0.50 27.02
CA PHE A 136 -17.39 0.78 26.68
C PHE A 136 -16.37 0.62 25.56
N GLY A 137 -15.50 -0.39 25.63
CA GLY A 137 -14.51 -0.70 24.61
C GLY A 137 -15.16 -0.97 23.25
N LEU A 138 -16.21 -1.77 23.20
CA LEU A 138 -16.94 -2.06 21.96
C LEU A 138 -17.62 -0.81 21.37
N CYS A 139 -18.26 0.03 22.20
CA CYS A 139 -18.83 1.31 21.77
C CYS A 139 -17.76 2.25 21.20
N TRP A 140 -16.64 2.37 21.92
CA TRP A 140 -15.50 3.19 21.50
C TRP A 140 -14.94 2.71 20.15
N MET A 141 -14.87 1.41 19.93
CA MET A 141 -14.43 0.81 18.67
C MET A 141 -15.39 1.06 17.49
N VAL A 142 -16.71 1.10 17.73
CA VAL A 142 -17.70 1.51 16.72
C VAL A 142 -17.48 2.97 16.34
N LEU A 143 -17.36 3.86 17.32
CA LEU A 143 -17.10 5.29 17.10
C LEU A 143 -15.77 5.51 16.36
N GLN A 144 -14.71 4.81 16.76
CA GLN A 144 -13.42 4.86 16.08
C GLN A 144 -13.53 4.39 14.63
N SER A 145 -14.30 3.32 14.34
CA SER A 145 -14.51 2.82 12.98
C SER A 145 -15.24 3.84 12.10
N VAL A 146 -16.27 4.50 12.65
CA VAL A 146 -16.97 5.59 11.97
C VAL A 146 -16.04 6.79 11.74
N GLY A 147 -15.27 7.18 12.76
CA GLY A 147 -14.30 8.28 12.66
C GLY A 147 -13.22 8.03 11.61
N ILE A 148 -12.66 6.81 11.56
CA ILE A 148 -11.71 6.40 10.51
C ILE A 148 -12.37 6.45 9.14
N MET A 149 -13.61 5.98 8.99
CA MET A 149 -14.32 6.00 7.72
C MET A 149 -14.55 7.44 7.24
N ILE A 150 -15.02 8.34 8.11
CA ILE A 150 -15.20 9.76 7.79
C ILE A 150 -13.86 10.40 7.44
N TYR A 151 -12.80 10.11 8.19
CA TYR A 151 -11.47 10.62 7.89
C TYR A 151 -10.95 10.14 6.52
N VAL A 152 -11.02 8.84 6.25
CA VAL A 152 -10.52 8.25 5.00
C VAL A 152 -11.33 8.77 3.82
N TYR A 153 -12.64 8.63 3.82
CA TYR A 153 -13.47 8.94 2.65
C TYR A 153 -13.88 10.42 2.56
N GLY A 154 -13.96 11.12 3.68
CA GLY A 154 -14.32 12.54 3.73
C GLY A 154 -13.12 13.49 3.56
N ILE A 155 -11.95 13.12 4.09
CA ILE A 155 -10.77 13.99 4.09
C ILE A 155 -9.65 13.41 3.22
N SER A 156 -9.20 12.18 3.49
CA SER A 156 -8.02 11.63 2.82
C SER A 156 -8.24 11.39 1.33
N MET A 157 -9.44 10.93 0.92
CA MET A 157 -9.77 10.74 -0.49
C MET A 157 -9.88 12.06 -1.28
N ARG A 158 -10.01 13.20 -0.59
CA ARG A 158 -9.98 14.54 -1.20
C ARG A 158 -8.57 15.13 -1.34
N ARG A 159 -7.55 14.44 -0.83
CA ARG A 159 -6.14 14.82 -0.98
C ARG A 159 -5.52 14.17 -2.21
N LEU A 160 -4.32 14.59 -2.56
CA LEU A 160 -3.55 14.01 -3.66
C LEU A 160 -3.37 12.50 -3.50
N GLY A 161 -3.18 11.99 -2.28
CA GLY A 161 -3.07 10.54 -2.04
C GLY A 161 -4.33 9.77 -2.42
N GLY A 162 -5.52 10.37 -2.22
CA GLY A 162 -6.79 9.82 -2.69
C GLY A 162 -6.89 9.75 -4.21
N TYR A 163 -6.47 10.82 -4.88
CA TYR A 163 -6.42 10.90 -6.34
C TYR A 163 -5.45 9.88 -6.95
N VAL A 164 -4.23 9.77 -6.39
CA VAL A 164 -3.25 8.74 -6.75
C VAL A 164 -3.85 7.35 -6.59
N ARG A 165 -4.53 7.08 -5.46
CA ARG A 165 -5.19 5.78 -5.23
C ARG A 165 -6.26 5.49 -6.27
N GLN A 166 -7.03 6.50 -6.69
CA GLN A 166 -8.02 6.36 -7.75
C GLN A 166 -7.37 6.05 -9.10
N ILE A 167 -6.27 6.72 -9.45
CA ILE A 167 -5.49 6.45 -10.67
C ILE A 167 -4.97 5.02 -10.67
N THR A 168 -4.26 4.59 -9.61
CA THR A 168 -3.74 3.23 -9.51
C THR A 168 -4.84 2.18 -9.55
N ARG A 169 -6.02 2.49 -9.00
CA ARG A 169 -7.19 1.59 -9.09
C ARG A 169 -7.70 1.45 -10.52
N ARG A 170 -7.84 2.55 -11.25
CA ARG A 170 -8.23 2.55 -12.68
C ARG A 170 -7.21 1.77 -13.52
N MET A 171 -5.91 1.94 -13.25
CA MET A 171 -4.85 1.18 -13.92
C MET A 171 -4.98 -0.32 -13.67
N ARG A 172 -5.24 -0.73 -12.42
CA ARG A 172 -5.51 -2.14 -12.07
C ARG A 172 -6.75 -2.70 -12.76
N GLN A 173 -7.73 -1.86 -13.06
CA GLN A 173 -8.94 -2.21 -13.80
C GLN A 173 -8.72 -2.23 -15.32
N GLY A 174 -7.49 -2.01 -15.79
CA GLY A 174 -7.12 -2.08 -17.21
C GLY A 174 -7.35 -0.79 -17.98
N GLU A 175 -7.69 0.31 -17.29
CA GLU A 175 -7.79 1.60 -17.95
C GLU A 175 -6.41 2.19 -18.21
N SER A 176 -6.25 2.74 -19.42
CA SER A 176 -4.99 3.28 -19.89
C SER A 176 -4.54 4.50 -19.09
N LEU A 177 -3.27 4.56 -18.70
CA LEU A 177 -2.72 5.74 -18.01
C LEU A 177 -2.80 6.99 -18.88
N SER A 178 -2.60 6.86 -20.19
CA SER A 178 -2.77 7.95 -21.17
C SER A 178 -4.23 8.41 -21.26
N ALA A 179 -5.20 7.49 -21.13
CA ALA A 179 -6.63 7.85 -21.11
C ALA A 179 -7.05 8.60 -19.83
N MET A 180 -6.25 8.57 -18.77
CA MET A 180 -6.60 9.23 -17.50
C MET A 180 -6.31 10.74 -17.50
N GLY A 181 -5.59 11.26 -18.50
CA GLY A 181 -5.32 12.69 -18.63
C GLY A 181 -4.61 13.28 -17.42
N LEU A 182 -3.53 12.62 -16.96
CA LEU A 182 -2.74 13.13 -15.82
C LEU A 182 -2.15 14.50 -16.16
N GLN A 183 -2.16 15.41 -15.21
CA GLN A 183 -1.66 16.77 -15.38
C GLN A 183 -0.38 17.02 -14.55
N PRO A 184 0.42 18.04 -14.86
CA PRO A 184 1.53 18.42 -13.98
C PRO A 184 1.06 18.64 -12.53
N LEU A 185 1.91 18.30 -11.55
CA LEU A 185 1.54 18.39 -10.13
C LEU A 185 1.08 19.80 -9.73
N ASP A 186 1.71 20.84 -10.29
CA ASP A 186 1.45 22.24 -9.96
C ASP A 186 0.09 22.76 -10.50
N THR A 187 -0.52 22.07 -11.46
CA THR A 187 -1.83 22.46 -12.00
C THR A 187 -2.99 21.80 -11.23
N LEU A 188 -2.71 20.84 -10.35
CA LEU A 188 -3.74 20.16 -9.58
C LEU A 188 -4.25 21.03 -8.42
N PRO A 189 -5.55 20.93 -8.05
CA PRO A 189 -6.15 21.76 -7.01
C PRO A 189 -5.80 21.29 -5.57
N TYR A 190 -4.65 20.66 -5.34
CA TYR A 190 -4.23 20.15 -4.03
C TYR A 190 -3.23 21.09 -3.36
N LYS A 191 -3.64 21.68 -2.23
CA LYS A 191 -2.76 22.55 -1.43
C LYS A 191 -1.84 21.73 -0.55
N ASN A 192 -0.53 22.00 -0.61
CA ASN A 192 0.52 21.40 0.24
C ASN A 192 0.42 19.86 0.37
N PRO A 193 0.46 19.12 -0.76
CA PRO A 193 0.41 17.66 -0.71
C PRO A 193 1.59 17.10 0.09
N GLY A 194 1.34 16.01 0.83
CA GLY A 194 2.38 15.36 1.62
C GLY A 194 3.48 14.78 0.72
N LYS A 195 4.73 14.74 1.21
CA LYS A 195 5.87 14.17 0.46
C LYS A 195 5.57 12.79 -0.16
N PRO A 196 4.99 11.81 0.57
CA PRO A 196 4.67 10.49 -0.02
C PRO A 196 3.67 10.57 -1.17
N GLU A 197 2.68 11.47 -1.09
CA GLU A 197 1.67 11.65 -2.13
C GLU A 197 2.31 12.24 -3.39
N ARG A 198 3.20 13.22 -3.23
CA ARG A 198 3.96 13.83 -4.33
C ARG A 198 4.85 12.82 -5.04
N LEU A 199 5.62 12.03 -4.29
CA LEU A 199 6.51 11.02 -4.85
C LEU A 199 5.74 10.00 -5.71
N LEU A 200 4.64 9.45 -5.18
CA LEU A 200 3.81 8.49 -5.91
C LEU A 200 3.18 9.12 -7.16
N TYR A 201 2.64 10.33 -7.04
CA TYR A 201 2.03 11.02 -8.17
C TYR A 201 3.05 11.29 -9.29
N LEU A 202 4.22 11.83 -8.94
CA LEU A 202 5.27 12.16 -9.90
C LEU A 202 5.79 10.90 -10.62
N CYS A 203 5.92 9.76 -9.94
CA CYS A 203 6.29 8.50 -10.58
C CYS A 203 5.25 8.06 -11.63
N LEU A 204 3.95 8.18 -11.32
CA LEU A 204 2.88 7.89 -12.27
C LEU A 204 2.89 8.88 -13.45
N TYR A 205 3.09 10.17 -13.18
CA TYR A 205 3.15 11.19 -14.21
C TYR A 205 4.34 10.98 -15.17
N LEU A 206 5.52 10.64 -14.65
CA LEU A 206 6.68 10.27 -15.47
C LEU A 206 6.42 9.03 -16.33
N THR A 207 5.74 8.02 -15.77
CA THR A 207 5.33 6.82 -16.53
C THR A 207 4.42 7.18 -17.70
N MET A 208 3.45 8.06 -17.47
CA MET A 208 2.54 8.56 -18.50
C MET A 208 3.29 9.33 -19.59
N LEU A 209 4.19 10.24 -19.21
CA LEU A 209 4.98 11.01 -20.18
C LEU A 209 5.84 10.10 -21.06
N LEU A 210 6.40 9.02 -20.51
CA LEU A 210 7.08 8.02 -21.33
C LEU A 210 6.12 7.31 -22.26
N LEU A 211 4.98 6.80 -21.77
CA LEU A 211 3.99 6.12 -22.60
C LEU A 211 3.59 6.97 -23.82
N GLU A 212 3.34 8.26 -23.60
CA GLU A 212 2.98 9.24 -24.64
C GLU A 212 4.17 9.76 -25.46
N GLU A 213 5.38 9.25 -25.25
CA GLU A 213 6.62 9.66 -25.94
C GLU A 213 6.97 11.15 -25.77
N ARG A 214 6.43 11.78 -24.73
CA ARG A 214 6.68 13.18 -24.34
C ARG A 214 7.96 13.32 -23.53
N THR A 215 9.06 12.78 -24.07
CA THR A 215 10.35 12.68 -23.37
C THR A 215 10.96 14.05 -23.03
N ASN A 216 10.69 15.06 -23.86
CA ASN A 216 11.14 16.45 -23.62
C ASN A 216 10.55 17.05 -22.33
N GLU A 217 9.43 16.53 -21.84
CA GLU A 217 8.74 17.02 -20.65
C GLU A 217 9.17 16.30 -19.36
N LEU A 218 10.06 15.32 -19.44
CA LEU A 218 10.49 14.54 -18.27
C LEU A 218 11.31 15.36 -17.26
N LYS A 219 12.00 16.41 -17.71
CA LYS A 219 12.96 17.17 -16.89
C LYS A 219 12.29 17.81 -15.67
N ALA A 220 11.26 18.62 -15.89
CA ALA A 220 10.57 19.35 -14.82
C ALA A 220 10.00 18.43 -13.71
N PRO A 221 9.22 17.37 -14.00
CA PRO A 221 8.75 16.46 -12.97
C PRO A 221 9.88 15.67 -12.30
N THR A 222 10.98 15.40 -12.99
CA THR A 222 12.16 14.75 -12.39
C THR A 222 12.88 15.66 -11.40
N GLU A 223 13.01 16.95 -11.71
CA GLU A 223 13.55 17.95 -10.78
C GLU A 223 12.65 18.10 -9.54
N GLN A 224 11.32 18.09 -9.72
CA GLN A 224 10.38 18.06 -8.60
C GLN A 224 10.51 16.78 -7.76
N LEU A 225 10.75 15.63 -8.41
CA LEU A 225 10.98 14.35 -7.73
C LEU A 225 12.25 14.42 -6.89
N ALA A 226 13.36 14.91 -7.46
CA ALA A 226 14.62 15.13 -6.76
C ALA A 226 14.45 16.06 -5.54
N ALA A 227 13.70 17.16 -5.70
CA ALA A 227 13.44 18.09 -4.61
C ALA A 227 12.61 17.48 -3.47
N CYS A 228 11.79 16.46 -3.75
CA CYS A 228 11.05 15.72 -2.72
C CYS A 228 11.94 14.71 -1.98
N MET A 229 13.00 14.22 -2.62
CA MET A 229 13.87 13.20 -2.07
C MET A 229 14.87 13.85 -1.11
N THR A 230 14.86 13.41 0.15
CA THR A 230 15.77 13.92 1.18
C THR A 230 17.15 13.29 1.02
N GLN A 231 18.21 14.03 1.33
CA GLN A 231 19.57 13.49 1.25
C GLN A 231 19.90 12.45 2.34
N GLU A 232 19.07 12.32 3.38
CA GLU A 232 19.54 11.82 4.67
C GLU A 232 19.24 10.35 5.01
N GLN A 233 18.47 9.59 4.22
CA GLN A 233 18.44 8.12 4.27
C GLN A 233 17.48 7.55 3.20
N PHE A 234 17.83 6.40 2.62
CA PHE A 234 16.92 5.66 1.75
C PHE A 234 15.75 5.08 2.57
N LEU A 235 14.53 5.38 2.15
CA LEU A 235 13.31 4.78 2.69
C LEU A 235 12.71 3.84 1.65
N LEU A 236 12.40 2.60 2.04
CA LEU A 236 11.84 1.59 1.13
C LEU A 236 10.60 2.08 0.35
N PRO A 237 9.68 2.89 0.91
CA PRO A 237 8.55 3.45 0.13
C PRO A 237 8.97 4.39 -1.02
N GLU A 238 10.22 4.88 -1.05
CA GLU A 238 10.75 5.77 -2.09
C GLU A 238 11.46 5.00 -3.22
N THR A 239 11.50 3.67 -3.16
CA THR A 239 12.25 2.81 -4.11
C THR A 239 11.97 3.16 -5.56
N LEU A 240 10.69 3.30 -5.94
CA LEU A 240 10.30 3.62 -7.32
C LEU A 240 10.79 5.00 -7.76
N ALA A 241 10.83 5.98 -6.85
CA ALA A 241 11.37 7.30 -7.14
C ALA A 241 12.87 7.22 -7.43
N TYR A 242 13.63 6.47 -6.63
CA TYR A 242 15.05 6.22 -6.90
C TYR A 242 15.28 5.53 -8.26
N TYR A 243 14.44 4.55 -8.62
CA TYR A 243 14.55 3.87 -9.93
C TYR A 243 14.36 4.86 -11.08
N TRP A 244 13.37 5.75 -10.96
CA TRP A 244 13.14 6.84 -11.91
C TRP A 244 14.35 7.76 -12.03
N MET A 245 14.94 8.19 -10.91
CA MET A 245 16.13 9.04 -10.94
C MET A 245 17.31 8.35 -11.64
N VAL A 246 17.61 7.09 -11.30
CA VAL A 246 18.70 6.32 -11.94
C VAL A 246 18.47 6.20 -13.43
N PHE A 247 17.25 5.82 -13.84
CA PHE A 247 16.92 5.66 -15.25
C PHE A 247 17.02 6.97 -16.04
N TYR A 248 16.42 8.04 -15.53
CA TYR A 248 16.41 9.34 -16.21
C TYR A 248 17.83 9.88 -16.43
N TYR A 249 18.67 9.86 -15.40
CA TYR A 249 20.07 10.32 -15.53
C TYR A 249 20.95 9.39 -16.35
N SER A 250 20.59 8.10 -16.48
CA SER A 250 21.34 7.15 -17.33
C SER A 250 20.96 7.23 -18.81
N ARG A 251 19.71 7.63 -19.13
CA ARG A 251 19.17 7.56 -20.51
C ARG A 251 18.94 8.93 -21.18
N TYR A 252 18.39 9.89 -20.45
CA TYR A 252 17.94 11.16 -21.03
C TYR A 252 18.92 12.30 -20.78
N GLU A 253 19.31 12.51 -19.51
CA GLU A 253 20.26 13.59 -19.18
C GLU A 253 21.73 13.17 -19.34
N LEU A 254 22.01 11.87 -19.34
CA LEU A 254 23.37 11.30 -19.46
C LEU A 254 24.35 11.90 -18.43
N ASN A 255 23.97 11.82 -17.16
CA ASN A 255 24.76 12.31 -16.02
C ASN A 255 25.19 11.14 -15.11
N PRO A 256 26.36 10.52 -15.38
CA PRO A 256 26.90 9.41 -14.60
C PRO A 256 26.96 9.66 -13.09
N ALA A 257 27.39 10.85 -12.68
CA ALA A 257 27.57 11.19 -11.28
C ALA A 257 26.23 11.20 -10.54
N ALA A 258 25.19 11.80 -11.13
CA ALA A 258 23.85 11.80 -10.57
C ALA A 258 23.28 10.37 -10.53
N ALA A 259 23.36 9.62 -11.64
CA ALA A 259 22.86 8.25 -11.72
C ALA A 259 23.50 7.34 -10.64
N GLN A 260 24.82 7.42 -10.48
CA GLN A 260 25.56 6.67 -9.46
C GLN A 260 25.16 7.08 -8.04
N ALA A 261 24.97 8.38 -7.79
CA ALA A 261 24.55 8.88 -6.48
C ALA A 261 23.18 8.30 -6.07
N TYR A 262 22.20 8.25 -6.98
CA TYR A 262 20.90 7.64 -6.69
C TYR A 262 20.98 6.12 -6.58
N LEU A 263 21.75 5.45 -7.45
CA LEU A 263 21.91 3.99 -7.42
C LEU A 263 22.54 3.52 -6.11
N SER A 264 23.58 4.21 -5.63
CA SER A 264 24.26 3.83 -4.38
C SER A 264 23.32 3.85 -3.16
N ARG A 265 22.27 4.67 -3.19
CA ARG A 265 21.28 4.79 -2.11
C ARG A 265 20.24 3.67 -2.15
N CYS A 266 19.83 3.22 -3.33
CA CYS A 266 18.85 2.15 -3.49
C CYS A 266 19.48 0.78 -3.81
N ALA A 267 20.81 0.67 -3.79
CA ALA A 267 21.55 -0.52 -4.21
C ALA A 267 21.05 -1.82 -3.58
N SER A 268 20.83 -1.82 -2.25
CA SER A 268 20.35 -3.02 -1.54
C SER A 268 18.97 -3.49 -2.02
N ALA A 269 18.10 -2.57 -2.43
CA ALA A 269 16.77 -2.88 -2.94
C ALA A 269 16.83 -3.29 -4.42
N ILE A 270 17.42 -2.48 -5.28
CA ILE A 270 17.37 -2.68 -6.75
C ILE A 270 18.09 -3.95 -7.22
N TYR A 271 19.20 -4.34 -6.58
CA TYR A 271 19.91 -5.56 -6.98
C TYR A 271 19.17 -6.84 -6.57
N GLN A 272 18.32 -6.76 -5.53
CA GLN A 272 17.49 -7.88 -5.06
C GLN A 272 16.16 -7.96 -5.81
N ASP A 273 15.71 -6.85 -6.39
CA ASP A 273 14.47 -6.73 -7.13
C ASP A 273 14.56 -7.46 -8.48
N LYS A 274 13.68 -8.43 -8.70
CA LYS A 274 13.66 -9.28 -9.91
C LYS A 274 12.57 -8.86 -10.89
N ASP A 275 11.88 -7.76 -10.63
CA ASP A 275 10.86 -7.24 -11.53
C ASP A 275 11.50 -6.62 -12.78
N ALA A 276 10.76 -6.66 -13.90
CA ALA A 276 11.27 -6.21 -15.20
C ALA A 276 11.74 -4.74 -15.17
N ASN A 277 11.03 -3.86 -14.45
CA ASN A 277 11.40 -2.44 -14.35
C ASN A 277 12.74 -2.22 -13.64
N ALA A 278 13.05 -2.97 -12.58
CA ALA A 278 14.31 -2.86 -11.85
C ALA A 278 15.48 -3.31 -12.75
N ARG A 279 15.29 -4.42 -13.46
CA ARG A 279 16.28 -4.98 -14.40
C ARG A 279 16.50 -4.05 -15.59
N ARG A 280 15.44 -3.47 -16.14
CA ARG A 280 15.52 -2.41 -17.15
C ARG A 280 16.34 -1.21 -16.65
N VAL A 281 16.09 -0.71 -15.45
CA VAL A 281 16.84 0.43 -14.88
C VAL A 281 18.33 0.10 -14.79
N LEU A 282 18.68 -1.10 -14.30
CA LEU A 282 20.07 -1.56 -14.24
C LEU A 282 20.69 -1.73 -15.64
N ALA A 283 19.93 -2.18 -16.62
CA ALA A 283 20.39 -2.31 -18.01
C ALA A 283 20.72 -0.94 -18.62
N TYR A 284 19.84 0.05 -18.48
CA TYR A 284 20.13 1.42 -18.94
C TYR A 284 21.28 2.08 -18.18
N TYR A 285 21.42 1.80 -16.88
CA TYR A 285 22.56 2.27 -16.10
C TYR A 285 23.88 1.65 -16.61
N ALA A 286 23.94 0.33 -16.80
CA ALA A 286 25.11 -0.34 -17.35
C ALA A 286 25.47 0.18 -18.75
N PHE A 287 24.46 0.47 -19.57
CA PHE A 287 24.65 0.96 -20.94
C PHE A 287 25.12 2.42 -20.99
N GLY A 288 24.36 3.33 -20.38
CA GLY A 288 24.60 4.78 -20.50
C GLY A 288 25.66 5.30 -19.52
N THR A 289 25.78 4.68 -18.36
CA THR A 289 26.68 5.14 -17.28
C THR A 289 27.96 4.31 -17.20
N GLU A 290 27.87 2.98 -17.06
CA GLU A 290 29.07 2.13 -16.96
C GLU A 290 29.73 1.87 -18.32
N ARG A 291 28.98 1.98 -19.41
CA ARG A 291 29.38 1.61 -20.78
C ARG A 291 29.87 0.15 -20.86
N ASP A 292 29.21 -0.73 -20.12
CA ASP A 292 29.51 -2.16 -20.07
C ASP A 292 28.45 -2.95 -20.87
N PRO A 293 28.74 -3.34 -22.13
CA PRO A 293 27.77 -4.05 -22.97
C PRO A 293 27.48 -5.48 -22.47
N VAL A 294 28.39 -6.09 -21.71
CA VAL A 294 28.20 -7.44 -21.16
C VAL A 294 27.20 -7.39 -20.01
N ARG A 295 27.39 -6.45 -19.08
CA ARG A 295 26.40 -6.21 -18.01
C ARG A 295 25.06 -5.73 -18.53
N THR A 296 25.07 -4.86 -19.55
CA THR A 296 23.85 -4.40 -20.21
C THR A 296 23.05 -5.58 -20.74
N ARG A 297 23.68 -6.48 -21.50
CA ARG A 297 23.02 -7.67 -22.05
C ARG A 297 22.47 -8.56 -20.93
N LYS A 298 23.26 -8.83 -19.88
CA LYS A 298 22.80 -9.62 -18.74
C LYS A 298 21.51 -9.07 -18.13
N TYR A 299 21.47 -7.78 -17.80
CA TYR A 299 20.27 -7.18 -17.19
C TYR A 299 19.09 -7.08 -18.15
N LEU A 300 19.36 -6.88 -19.44
CA LEU A 300 18.34 -6.88 -20.49
C LEU A 300 17.66 -8.26 -20.61
N ASP A 301 18.45 -9.33 -20.61
CA ASP A 301 17.94 -10.71 -20.68
C ASP A 301 17.12 -11.04 -19.41
N GLU A 302 17.61 -10.68 -18.22
CA GLU A 302 16.87 -10.82 -16.96
C GLU A 302 15.54 -10.02 -16.97
N ALA A 303 15.49 -8.86 -17.62
CA ALA A 303 14.28 -8.06 -17.73
C ALA A 303 13.24 -8.70 -18.66
N TRP A 304 13.68 -9.27 -19.80
CA TRP A 304 12.80 -10.02 -20.71
C TRP A 304 12.20 -11.25 -20.04
N GLU A 305 12.98 -12.00 -19.27
CA GLU A 305 12.49 -13.17 -18.51
C GLU A 305 11.41 -12.79 -17.47
N ALA A 306 11.50 -11.60 -16.89
CA ALA A 306 10.55 -11.11 -15.89
C ALA A 306 9.30 -10.45 -16.49
N LEU A 307 9.32 -10.09 -17.78
CA LEU A 307 8.32 -9.21 -18.41
C LEU A 307 6.89 -9.77 -18.34
N ASP A 308 6.70 -11.06 -18.63
CA ASP A 308 5.36 -11.65 -18.66
C ASP A 308 4.68 -11.70 -17.29
N ARG A 309 5.49 -11.68 -16.21
CA ARG A 309 5.02 -11.66 -14.82
C ARG A 309 4.87 -10.24 -14.29
N PHE A 310 5.34 -9.24 -15.04
CA PHE A 310 5.39 -7.85 -14.62
C PHE A 310 4.05 -7.14 -14.80
N SER A 311 3.64 -6.49 -13.71
CA SER A 311 2.57 -5.50 -13.52
C SER A 311 1.31 -5.60 -14.42
N SER A 312 0.67 -4.46 -14.71
CA SER A 312 -0.49 -4.33 -15.60
C SER A 312 -0.10 -4.41 -17.08
N GLY A 313 -1.09 -4.64 -17.96
CA GLY A 313 -0.84 -4.81 -19.40
C GLY A 313 -0.11 -3.63 -20.05
N GLU A 314 -0.44 -2.39 -19.67
CA GLU A 314 0.23 -1.20 -20.24
C GLU A 314 1.63 -0.97 -19.70
N GLU A 315 1.84 -1.17 -18.40
CA GLU A 315 3.19 -1.08 -17.83
C GLU A 315 4.09 -2.13 -18.46
N ARG A 316 3.55 -3.32 -18.76
CA ARG A 316 4.28 -4.35 -19.51
C ARG A 316 4.59 -3.91 -20.94
N GLU A 317 3.68 -3.21 -21.61
CA GLU A 317 3.94 -2.69 -22.96
C GLU A 317 5.00 -1.57 -22.96
N LEU A 318 4.95 -0.67 -21.98
CA LEU A 318 6.00 0.33 -21.77
C LEU A 318 7.37 -0.33 -21.59
N GLU A 319 7.44 -1.30 -20.68
CA GLU A 319 8.68 -2.04 -20.41
C GLU A 319 9.17 -2.75 -21.67
N ARG A 320 8.28 -3.46 -22.39
CA ARG A 320 8.60 -4.10 -23.69
C ARG A 320 9.24 -3.12 -24.66
N ARG A 321 8.64 -1.94 -24.85
CA ARG A 321 9.15 -0.92 -25.77
C ARG A 321 10.52 -0.40 -25.35
N LEU A 322 10.72 -0.13 -24.06
CA LEU A 322 12.02 0.35 -23.55
C LEU A 322 13.11 -0.74 -23.67
N LEU A 323 12.79 -2.01 -23.45
CA LEU A 323 13.73 -3.12 -23.66
C LEU A 323 14.11 -3.26 -25.14
N GLN A 324 13.14 -3.16 -26.05
CA GLN A 324 13.39 -3.18 -27.50
C GLN A 324 14.27 -2.00 -27.94
N GLU A 325 14.01 -0.79 -27.43
CA GLU A 325 14.81 0.40 -27.68
C GLU A 325 16.27 0.19 -27.25
N LEU A 326 16.49 -0.28 -26.02
CA LEU A 326 17.84 -0.55 -25.51
C LEU A 326 18.55 -1.64 -26.30
N GLU A 327 17.84 -2.71 -26.67
CA GLU A 327 18.37 -3.78 -27.50
C GLU A 327 18.85 -3.27 -28.87
N TRP A 328 18.03 -2.45 -29.53
CA TRP A 328 18.39 -1.83 -30.81
C TRP A 328 19.65 -0.98 -30.68
N HIS A 329 19.74 -0.13 -29.65
CA HIS A 329 20.93 0.67 -29.38
C HIS A 329 22.18 -0.19 -29.11
N LEU A 330 22.03 -1.30 -28.38
CA LEU A 330 23.14 -2.21 -28.08
C LEU A 330 23.65 -2.93 -29.35
N GLN A 331 22.75 -3.27 -30.28
CA GLN A 331 23.13 -3.87 -31.57
C GLN A 331 23.89 -2.87 -32.45
N GLN A 332 23.48 -1.61 -32.47
CA GLN A 332 24.16 -0.57 -33.23
C GLN A 332 25.59 -0.26 -32.77
N GLN A 333 25.92 -0.48 -31.49
CA GLN A 333 27.30 -0.33 -31.01
C GLN A 333 28.22 -1.48 -31.43
N LYS A 334 27.67 -2.60 -31.89
CA LYS A 334 28.45 -3.76 -32.35
C LYS A 334 28.74 -3.74 -33.86
N ALA A 335 27.94 -2.98 -34.62
CA ALA A 335 28.12 -2.74 -36.05
C ALA A 335 29.06 -1.56 -36.26
#